data_AF-A0A067MCY0-F1
#
_entry.id   AF-A0A067MCY0-F1
#
_cell.length_a   1.000
_cell.length_b   1.000
_cell.length_c   1.000
_cell.angle_alpha   90.00
_cell.angle_beta   90.00
_cell.angle_gamma   90.00
#
_symmetry.space_group_name_H-M   'P 1'
#
loop_
_entity.id
_entity.type
_entity.pdbx_description
1 polymer ?
#
loop_
_entity_poly.entity_id
_entity_poly.type
_entity_poly.pdbx_seq_one_letter_code
_entity_poly.pdbx_strand_id
1 'polypeptide(L)'
;MHTLGKRTLLFSSLLSGFLLVRAQHSTVTCDASSGGWIYNSLGQTPCLIFADMYPSCTEKSIVVPGLNESDPNASYGAPETDLECLCNTVAYDLISACAFCQHKPFLTWSQWTACCEPSTTPLVGK
;
A
#
# COMPACT_ATOMS: atom_id res chain seq x y z
N MET A 1 44.97 -17.86 51.64
CA MET A 1 44.56 -16.56 51.06
C MET A 1 44.05 -16.79 49.63
N HIS A 2 42.97 -16.07 49.28
CA HIS A 2 42.30 -15.98 47.95
C HIS A 2 41.12 -16.93 47.65
N THR A 3 40.02 -16.55 48.29
CA THR A 3 38.62 -16.40 47.83
C THR A 3 38.22 -16.63 46.36
N LEU A 4 37.11 -17.39 46.21
CA LEU A 4 35.80 -17.01 45.63
C LEU A 4 35.72 -16.53 44.17
N GLY A 5 34.88 -17.19 43.36
CA GLY A 5 34.33 -16.58 42.15
C GLY A 5 33.51 -17.50 41.25
N LYS A 6 32.28 -17.85 41.67
CA LYS A 6 31.24 -18.40 40.77
C LYS A 6 31.05 -17.44 39.60
N ARG A 7 31.47 -17.84 38.40
CA ARG A 7 31.12 -17.13 37.16
C ARG A 7 29.70 -17.50 36.77
N THR A 8 28.73 -16.80 37.36
CA THR A 8 27.35 -16.81 36.88
C THR A 8 27.33 -16.16 35.51
N LEU A 9 27.22 -16.95 34.45
CA LEU A 9 26.97 -16.45 33.10
C LEU A 9 25.54 -15.89 33.07
N LEU A 10 25.40 -14.57 33.15
CA LEU A 10 24.14 -13.89 32.89
C LEU A 10 23.86 -13.98 31.38
N PHE A 11 23.07 -14.96 30.97
CA PHE A 11 22.43 -14.95 29.64
C PHE A 11 21.37 -13.83 29.66
N SER A 12 21.76 -12.65 29.18
CA SER A 12 20.81 -11.59 28.86
C SER A 12 19.99 -12.07 27.67
N SER A 13 18.80 -12.62 27.95
CA SER A 13 17.84 -13.02 26.94
C SER A 13 17.21 -11.76 26.35
N LEU A 14 17.75 -11.28 25.23
CA LEU A 14 17.09 -10.29 24.38
C LEU A 14 15.83 -10.97 23.83
N LEU A 15 14.69 -10.78 24.49
CA LEU A 15 13.38 -11.03 23.89
C LEU A 15 13.20 -10.00 22.76
N SER A 16 13.71 -10.33 21.57
CA SER A 16 13.28 -9.68 20.34
C SER A 16 11.80 -10.01 20.18
N GLY A 17 10.94 -9.05 20.54
CA GLY A 17 9.55 -9.08 20.13
C GLY A 17 9.53 -9.16 18.61
N PHE A 18 9.10 -10.29 18.07
CA PHE A 18 8.79 -10.41 16.66
C PHE A 18 7.64 -9.45 16.38
N LEU A 19 7.95 -8.25 15.91
CA LEU A 19 6.98 -7.40 15.27
C LEU A 19 6.43 -8.22 14.09
N LEU A 20 5.15 -8.57 14.16
CA LEU A 20 4.44 -9.12 13.02
C LEU A 20 4.48 -8.06 11.93
N VAL A 21 5.43 -8.17 11.00
CA VAL A 21 5.44 -7.37 9.79
C VAL A 21 4.20 -7.78 9.01
N ARG A 22 3.22 -6.89 8.99
CA ARG A 22 2.10 -6.95 8.07
C ARG A 22 2.68 -6.77 6.65
N ALA A 23 2.68 -7.85 5.87
CA ALA A 23 3.22 -7.84 4.52
C ALA A 23 2.25 -7.09 3.60
N GLN A 24 2.44 -5.78 3.50
CA GLN A 24 2.03 -5.02 2.32
C GLN A 24 2.98 -5.42 1.20
N HIS A 25 2.43 -5.83 0.07
CA HIS A 25 3.26 -6.45 -0.96
C HIS A 25 2.75 -6.14 -2.36
N SER A 26 3.68 -5.76 -3.23
CA SER A 26 3.48 -5.76 -4.67
C SER A 26 4.76 -6.24 -5.34
N THR A 27 4.65 -7.14 -6.30
CA THR A 27 5.77 -7.59 -7.13
C THR A 27 5.86 -6.80 -8.44
N VAL A 28 5.04 -5.76 -8.61
CA VAL A 28 5.02 -4.98 -9.82
C VAL A 28 6.30 -4.17 -9.93
N THR A 29 7.01 -4.38 -11.02
CA THR A 29 8.14 -3.57 -11.46
C THR A 29 7.71 -2.68 -12.61
N CYS A 30 8.14 -1.42 -12.62
CA CYS A 30 7.91 -0.55 -13.77
C CYS A 30 8.94 -0.80 -14.84
N ASP A 31 8.51 -0.75 -16.09
CA ASP A 31 9.42 -0.79 -17.22
C ASP A 31 10.25 0.50 -17.31
N ALA A 32 11.40 0.42 -17.99
CA ALA A 32 12.29 1.55 -18.22
C ALA A 32 11.60 2.71 -18.97
N SER A 33 10.59 2.40 -19.79
CA SER A 33 9.80 3.41 -20.49
C SER A 33 8.93 4.28 -19.57
N SER A 34 8.63 3.83 -18.34
CA SER A 34 7.98 4.66 -17.33
C SER A 34 8.90 5.77 -16.82
N GLY A 35 10.21 5.69 -17.06
CA GLY A 35 11.19 6.65 -16.56
C GLY A 35 11.42 6.55 -15.05
N GLY A 36 12.58 7.01 -14.58
CA GLY A 36 12.92 6.96 -13.15
C GLY A 36 12.03 7.82 -12.25
N TRP A 37 11.21 8.71 -12.83
CA TRP A 37 10.34 9.63 -12.09
C TRP A 37 9.19 8.92 -11.35
N ILE A 38 8.82 7.71 -11.79
CA ILE A 38 7.69 6.97 -11.20
C ILE A 38 8.05 6.35 -9.84
N TYR A 39 9.34 6.26 -9.53
CA TYR A 39 9.84 5.74 -8.27
C TYR A 39 9.99 6.87 -7.26
N ASN A 40 9.68 6.58 -5.99
CA ASN A 40 10.03 7.50 -4.91
C ASN A 40 11.54 7.46 -4.60
N SER A 41 11.99 8.28 -3.66
CA SER A 41 13.40 8.35 -3.23
C SER A 41 13.95 7.05 -2.61
N LEU A 42 13.07 6.11 -2.24
CA LEU A 42 13.43 4.79 -1.73
C LEU A 42 13.45 3.72 -2.84
N GLY A 43 13.18 4.11 -4.09
CA GLY A 43 13.10 3.18 -5.22
C GLY A 43 11.85 2.31 -5.23
N GLN A 44 10.80 2.70 -4.50
CA GLN A 44 9.54 1.95 -4.46
C GLN A 44 8.65 2.33 -5.65
N THR A 45 7.94 1.35 -6.21
CA THR A 45 6.92 1.59 -7.24
C THR A 45 5.65 2.17 -6.63
N PRO A 46 4.81 2.89 -7.41
CA PRO A 46 3.54 3.40 -6.92
C PRO A 46 2.62 2.29 -6.37
N CYS A 47 2.70 1.08 -6.94
CA CYS A 47 1.96 -0.10 -6.48
C CYS A 47 2.32 -0.49 -5.05
N LEU A 48 3.61 -0.48 -4.72
CA LEU A 48 4.09 -0.80 -3.38
C LEU A 48 3.71 0.30 -2.39
N ILE A 49 3.85 1.57 -2.79
CA ILE A 49 3.48 2.71 -1.93
C ILE A 49 1.97 2.70 -1.63
N PHE A 50 1.13 2.39 -2.62
CA PHE A 50 -0.30 2.22 -2.40
C PHE A 50 -0.60 1.10 -1.41
N ALA A 51 0.05 -0.07 -1.57
CA ALA A 51 -0.08 -1.18 -0.63
C ALA A 51 0.35 -0.79 0.78
N ASP A 52 1.44 -0.01 0.93
CA ASP A 52 1.96 0.45 2.22
C ASP A 52 1.02 1.44 2.92
N MET A 53 0.35 2.32 2.17
CA MET A 53 -0.59 3.30 2.70
C MET A 53 -1.95 2.67 3.09
N TYR A 54 -2.39 1.65 2.36
CA TYR A 54 -3.74 1.08 2.48
C TYR A 54 -4.18 0.67 3.90
N PRO A 55 -3.34 0.05 4.75
CA PRO A 55 -3.73 -0.34 6.11
C PRO A 55 -4.00 0.84 7.04
N SER A 56 -3.50 2.04 6.72
CA SER A 56 -3.85 3.26 7.45
C SER A 56 -5.31 3.63 7.28
N CYS A 57 -5.97 3.15 6.23
CA CYS A 57 -7.40 3.35 6.00
C CYS A 57 -8.26 2.20 6.49
N THR A 58 -7.81 0.96 6.31
CA THR A 58 -8.70 -0.23 6.38
C THR A 58 -8.38 -1.19 7.52
N GLU A 59 -7.30 -0.92 8.27
CA GLU A 59 -6.68 -1.86 9.22
C GLU A 59 -6.37 -3.24 8.61
N LYS A 60 -6.30 -3.35 7.28
CA LYS A 60 -6.00 -4.57 6.53
C LYS A 60 -4.80 -4.36 5.62
N SER A 61 -3.97 -5.38 5.51
CA SER A 61 -2.93 -5.42 4.49
C SER A 61 -3.51 -5.92 3.18
N ILE A 62 -2.97 -5.40 2.08
CA ILE A 62 -3.34 -5.82 0.74
C ILE A 62 -2.12 -6.26 -0.06
N VAL A 63 -2.40 -7.05 -1.08
CA VAL A 63 -1.49 -7.29 -2.19
C VAL A 63 -2.03 -6.50 -3.38
N VAL A 64 -1.19 -5.66 -4.00
CA VAL A 64 -1.52 -5.03 -5.28
C VAL A 64 -0.92 -5.91 -6.38
N PRO A 65 -1.74 -6.77 -7.03
CA PRO A 65 -1.24 -7.72 -8.01
C PRO A 65 -0.89 -7.01 -9.32
N GLY A 66 0.01 -7.61 -10.10
CA GLY A 66 0.19 -7.18 -11.49
C GLY A 66 -1.10 -7.36 -12.28
N LEU A 67 -1.39 -6.41 -13.17
CA LEU A 67 -2.51 -6.47 -14.09
C LEU A 67 -2.24 -7.52 -15.18
N ASN A 68 -3.30 -8.17 -15.68
CA ASN A 68 -3.16 -9.21 -16.69
C ASN A 68 -2.49 -8.66 -17.95
N GLU A 69 -1.30 -9.15 -18.27
CA GLU A 69 -0.52 -8.71 -19.43
C GLU A 69 -1.26 -8.92 -20.74
N SER A 70 -2.02 -10.02 -20.87
CA SER A 70 -2.75 -10.40 -22.08
C SER A 70 -4.04 -9.59 -22.31
N ASP A 71 -4.56 -8.91 -21.29
CA ASP A 71 -5.76 -8.08 -21.41
C ASP A 71 -5.37 -6.60 -21.53
N PRO A 72 -5.52 -5.97 -22.71
CA PRO A 72 -5.18 -4.55 -22.89
C PRO A 72 -6.06 -3.61 -22.07
N ASN A 73 -7.22 -4.07 -21.58
CA ASN A 73 -8.16 -3.27 -20.80
C ASN A 73 -8.08 -3.55 -19.28
N ALA A 74 -7.19 -4.44 -18.85
CA ALA A 74 -6.99 -4.71 -17.42
C ALA A 74 -6.64 -3.41 -16.69
N SER A 75 -7.37 -3.12 -15.61
CA SER A 75 -7.19 -1.91 -14.81
C SER A 75 -7.50 -2.20 -13.33
N TYR A 76 -7.07 -1.30 -12.45
CA TYR A 76 -7.49 -1.33 -11.06
C TYR A 76 -8.85 -0.63 -10.90
N GLY A 77 -9.69 -1.18 -10.01
CA GLY A 77 -10.97 -0.60 -9.66
C GLY A 77 -10.86 0.61 -8.74
N ALA A 78 -11.95 1.35 -8.64
CA ALA A 78 -12.17 2.36 -7.61
C ALA A 78 -12.29 1.67 -6.23
N PRO A 79 -12.09 2.40 -5.11
CA PRO A 79 -12.18 1.80 -3.79
C PRO A 79 -13.63 1.38 -3.51
N GLU A 80 -13.79 0.22 -2.86
CA GLU A 80 -15.10 -0.34 -2.50
C GLU A 80 -15.36 -0.29 -0.98
N THR A 81 -14.32 -0.06 -0.19
CA THR A 81 -14.39 0.04 1.28
C THR A 81 -13.68 1.29 1.75
N ASP A 82 -13.99 1.72 2.98
CA ASP A 82 -13.28 2.81 3.66
C ASP A 82 -13.17 4.08 2.80
N LEU A 83 -14.25 4.36 2.07
CA LEU A 83 -14.33 5.41 1.04
C LEU A 83 -13.91 6.76 1.60
N GLU A 84 -14.29 7.11 2.84
CA GLU A 84 -13.88 8.34 3.50
C GLU A 84 -12.35 8.52 3.52
N CYS A 85 -11.58 7.44 3.67
CA CYS A 85 -10.13 7.48 3.69
C CYS A 85 -9.52 7.30 2.30
N LEU A 86 -10.01 6.35 1.49
CA LEU A 86 -9.42 6.04 0.18
C LEU A 86 -9.85 7.00 -0.94
N CYS A 87 -10.91 7.78 -0.75
CA CYS A 87 -11.40 8.74 -1.74
C CYS A 87 -10.66 10.07 -1.67
N ASN A 88 -9.36 10.02 -1.94
CA ASN A 88 -8.51 11.19 -2.04
C ASN A 88 -7.60 11.09 -3.27
N THR A 89 -6.98 12.21 -3.64
CA THR A 89 -6.12 12.29 -4.82
C THR A 89 -4.85 11.45 -4.67
N VAL A 90 -4.29 11.31 -3.46
CA VAL A 90 -3.07 10.53 -3.23
C VAL A 90 -3.30 9.05 -3.52
N ALA A 91 -4.39 8.48 -3.01
CA ALA A 91 -4.78 7.09 -3.28
C ALA A 91 -4.99 6.85 -4.78
N TYR A 92 -5.71 7.76 -5.43
CA TYR A 92 -5.97 7.73 -6.87
C TYR A 92 -4.68 7.84 -7.69
N ASP A 93 -3.81 8.79 -7.39
CA ASP A 93 -2.58 9.03 -8.14
C ASP A 93 -1.64 7.83 -8.05
N LEU A 94 -1.51 7.23 -6.86
CA LEU A 94 -0.66 6.06 -6.66
C LEU A 94 -1.14 4.84 -7.43
N ILE A 95 -2.44 4.51 -7.37
CA ILE A 95 -2.97 3.33 -8.07
C ILE A 95 -3.08 3.55 -9.58
N SER A 96 -3.32 4.80 -10.02
CA SER A 96 -3.30 5.16 -11.44
C SER A 96 -1.89 5.11 -12.02
N ALA A 97 -0.91 5.66 -11.30
CA ALA A 97 0.50 5.53 -11.67
C ALA A 97 0.96 4.06 -11.65
N CYS A 98 0.43 3.24 -10.75
CA CYS A 98 0.67 1.80 -10.73
C CYS A 98 0.16 1.09 -12.01
N ALA A 99 -1.02 1.45 -12.52
CA ALA A 99 -1.49 0.94 -13.81
C ALA A 99 -0.67 1.48 -14.99
N PHE A 100 -0.35 2.77 -14.98
CA PHE A 100 0.49 3.40 -16.00
C PHE A 100 1.88 2.75 -16.11
N CYS A 101 2.50 2.45 -14.97
CA CYS A 101 3.78 1.72 -14.82
C CYS A 101 3.77 0.35 -15.52
N GLN A 102 2.59 -0.26 -15.69
CA GLN A 102 2.38 -1.55 -16.35
C GLN A 102 1.85 -1.41 -17.79
N HIS A 103 1.84 -0.19 -18.33
CA HIS A 103 1.25 0.16 -19.64
C HIS A 103 -0.22 -0.22 -19.76
N LYS A 104 -0.96 -0.08 -18.66
CA LYS A 104 -2.38 -0.37 -18.59
C LYS A 104 -3.22 0.90 -18.44
N PRO A 105 -4.49 0.87 -18.87
CA PRO A 105 -5.40 1.97 -18.61
C PRO A 105 -5.66 2.10 -17.10
N PHE A 106 -5.97 3.32 -16.70
CA PHE A 106 -6.42 3.66 -15.34
C PHE A 106 -7.75 4.40 -15.42
N LEU A 107 -8.50 4.35 -14.32
CA LEU A 107 -9.72 5.14 -14.21
C LEU A 107 -9.38 6.63 -14.27
N THR A 108 -10.23 7.40 -14.94
CA THR A 108 -10.19 8.86 -14.80
C THR A 108 -10.59 9.26 -13.38
N TRP A 109 -10.17 10.45 -12.94
CA TRP A 109 -10.57 10.99 -11.64
C TRP A 109 -12.09 10.97 -11.45
N SER A 110 -12.86 11.36 -12.47
CA SER A 110 -14.32 11.33 -12.41
C SER A 110 -14.90 9.92 -12.23
N GLN A 111 -14.29 8.90 -12.84
CA GLN A 111 -14.68 7.50 -12.64
C GLN A 111 -14.32 7.01 -11.24
N TRP A 112 -13.16 7.40 -10.72
CA TRP A 112 -12.75 7.10 -9.35
C TRP A 112 -13.71 7.70 -8.32
N THR A 113 -13.99 9.00 -8.42
CA THR A 113 -14.84 9.71 -7.47
C THR A 113 -16.32 9.33 -7.57
N ALA A 114 -16.77 8.74 -8.67
CA ALA A 114 -18.14 8.24 -8.78
C ALA A 114 -18.46 7.18 -7.72
N CYS A 115 -17.46 6.43 -7.23
CA CYS A 115 -17.59 5.47 -6.13
C CYS A 115 -17.40 6.10 -4.75
N CYS A 116 -17.03 7.39 -4.69
CA CYS A 116 -16.66 8.10 -3.48
C CYS A 116 -17.77 9.01 -2.94
N GLU A 117 -18.80 9.26 -3.74
CA GLU A 117 -19.97 10.00 -3.29
C GLU A 117 -20.79 9.10 -2.35
N PRO A 118 -20.97 9.47 -1.07
CA PRO A 118 -21.90 8.74 -0.22
C PRO A 118 -23.28 8.81 -0.87
N SER A 119 -24.04 7.71 -0.82
CA SER A 119 -25.48 7.77 -1.08
C SER A 119 -26.05 8.79 -0.11
N THR A 120 -26.32 10.00 -0.58
CA THR A 120 -26.70 11.14 0.26
C THR A 120 -28.01 10.83 0.95
N THR A 121 -27.96 10.29 2.17
CA THR A 121 -29.00 10.53 3.14
C THR A 121 -28.62 11.85 3.79
N PRO A 122 -29.38 12.94 3.59
CA PRO A 122 -29.04 14.22 4.17
C PRO A 122 -28.94 14.04 5.69
N LEU A 123 -27.79 14.38 6.26
CA LEU A 123 -27.65 14.49 7.70
C LEU A 123 -28.53 15.66 8.16
N VAL A 124 -29.78 15.36 8.55
CA VAL A 124 -30.58 16.26 9.38
C VAL A 124 -29.82 16.40 10.69
N GLY A 125 -29.30 17.61 10.93
CA GLY A 125 -28.57 17.94 12.15
C GLY A 125 -29.35 17.53 13.41
N LYS A 126 -28.63 16.94 14.35
CA LYS A 126 -29.02 16.85 15.76
C LYS A 126 -28.04 17.66 16.59
#